data_AF-A0A094G0W6-F1
#
_entry.id   AF-A0A094G0W6-F1
#
_cell.length_a   1.000
_cell.length_b   1.000
_cell.length_c   1.000
_cell.angle_alpha   90.00
_cell.angle_beta   90.00
_cell.angle_gamma   90.00
#
_symmetry.space_group_name_H-M   'P 1'
#
loop_
_entity.id
_entity.type
_entity.pdbx_description
1 polymer ?
#
loop_
_entity_poly.entity_id
_entity_poly.type
_entity_poly.pdbx_seq_one_letter_code
_entity_poly.pdbx_strand_id
1 'polypeptide(L)'
;LPTIATLKVCVLASTQSAASLAQAKELSTAFAGMGVGITVIGETLTSGVNQTYSAADATSFDGIIIASGAESLFDPASTSTFFPAGRPGQILVDGYRWGKPVGALGSASGVLSTAGIKTTAGVYVANQTASFVSSFAEGLKTFKFIDRFAVDS
;
A
#
# COMPACT_ATOMS: atom_id res chain seq x y z
N LEU A 1 7.42 17.30 -5.45
CA LEU A 1 8.85 16.94 -5.50
C LEU A 1 9.29 16.86 -6.96
N PRO A 2 10.50 17.31 -7.30
CA PRO A 2 11.03 17.25 -8.68
C PRO A 2 11.40 15.82 -9.12
N THR A 3 11.63 14.91 -8.19
CA THR A 3 11.86 13.47 -8.42
C THR A 3 11.27 12.64 -7.29
N ILE A 4 10.98 11.37 -7.58
CA ILE A 4 10.50 10.36 -6.61
C ILE A 4 11.54 9.26 -6.35
N ALA A 5 12.73 9.38 -6.94
CA ALA A 5 13.81 8.44 -6.67
C ALA A 5 14.10 8.39 -5.17
N THR A 6 14.49 7.21 -4.67
CA THR A 6 14.75 6.88 -3.25
C THR A 6 13.54 6.85 -2.31
N LEU A 7 12.37 7.35 -2.74
CA LEU A 7 11.15 7.19 -1.96
C LEU A 7 10.82 5.70 -1.79
N LYS A 8 10.27 5.35 -0.63
CA LYS A 8 9.97 3.98 -0.25
C LYS A 8 8.49 3.71 -0.36
N VAL A 9 8.10 2.64 -1.02
CA VAL A 9 6.69 2.24 -1.13
C VAL A 9 6.55 0.81 -0.67
N CYS A 10 5.58 0.55 0.20
CA CYS A 10 5.24 -0.82 0.53
C CYS A 10 4.08 -1.34 -0.32
N VAL A 11 4.17 -2.62 -0.66
CA VAL A 11 3.07 -3.37 -1.26
C VAL A 11 2.59 -4.39 -0.24
N LEU A 12 1.39 -4.18 0.30
CA LEU A 12 0.70 -5.08 1.21
C LEU A 12 0.11 -6.23 0.37
N ALA A 13 0.76 -7.39 0.43
CA ALA A 13 0.41 -8.59 -0.32
C ALA A 13 0.00 -9.72 0.62
N SER A 14 -0.40 -10.87 0.05
CA SER A 14 -0.62 -12.11 0.79
C SER A 14 0.20 -13.26 0.20
N THR A 15 0.90 -14.01 1.05
CA THR A 15 1.60 -15.24 0.70
C THR A 15 0.65 -16.37 0.33
N GLN A 16 -0.63 -16.24 0.69
CA GLN A 16 -1.68 -17.19 0.34
C GLN A 16 -2.26 -16.93 -1.06
N SER A 17 -1.86 -15.84 -1.73
CA SER A 17 -2.33 -15.48 -3.06
C SER A 17 -1.17 -15.30 -4.04
N ALA A 18 -1.02 -16.25 -4.96
CA ALA A 18 -0.02 -16.17 -6.03
C ALA A 18 -0.24 -14.94 -6.92
N ALA A 19 -1.50 -14.54 -7.15
CA ALA A 19 -1.84 -13.33 -7.89
C ALA A 19 -1.36 -12.06 -7.16
N SER A 20 -1.48 -12.04 -5.82
CA SER A 20 -1.00 -10.92 -4.99
C SER A 20 0.52 -10.75 -5.11
N LEU A 21 1.28 -11.84 -5.00
CA LEU A 21 2.74 -11.82 -5.14
C LEU A 21 3.20 -11.48 -6.57
N ALA A 22 2.49 -11.97 -7.59
CA ALA A 22 2.76 -11.61 -8.97
C ALA A 22 2.55 -10.11 -9.22
N GLN A 23 1.44 -9.54 -8.74
CA GLN A 23 1.18 -8.11 -8.84
C GLN A 23 2.19 -7.27 -8.06
N ALA A 24 2.61 -7.73 -6.87
CA ALA A 24 3.67 -7.07 -6.11
C ALA A 24 5.01 -7.05 -6.86
N LYS A 25 5.34 -8.13 -7.57
CA LYS A 25 6.51 -8.19 -8.45
C LYS A 25 6.39 -7.22 -9.63
N GLU A 26 5.23 -7.15 -10.29
CA GLU A 26 4.99 -6.20 -11.39
C GLU A 26 5.17 -4.75 -10.93
N LEU A 27 4.58 -4.39 -9.79
CA LEU A 27 4.76 -3.09 -9.17
C LEU A 27 6.23 -2.81 -8.86
N SER A 28 6.94 -3.80 -8.30
CA SER A 28 8.38 -3.69 -7.99
C SER A 28 9.19 -3.36 -9.25
N THR A 29 8.94 -4.06 -10.35
CA THR A 29 9.61 -3.80 -11.64
C THR A 29 9.25 -2.43 -12.21
N ALA A 30 7.98 -2.05 -12.19
CA ALA A 30 7.52 -0.78 -12.75
C ALA A 30 8.10 0.44 -12.01
N PHE A 31 8.14 0.40 -10.68
CA PHE A 31 8.67 1.48 -9.85
C PHE A 31 10.20 1.52 -9.79
N ALA A 32 10.89 0.39 -9.99
CA ALA A 32 12.35 0.35 -10.06
C ALA A 32 12.91 1.24 -11.18
N GLY A 33 12.22 1.33 -12.32
CA GLY A 33 12.60 2.23 -13.43
C GLY A 33 12.53 3.72 -13.06
N MET A 34 11.84 4.08 -11.97
CA MET A 34 11.72 5.45 -11.45
C MET A 34 12.63 5.68 -10.22
N GLY A 35 13.43 4.69 -9.83
CA GLY A 35 14.28 4.75 -8.64
C GLY A 35 13.54 4.66 -7.31
N VAL A 36 12.26 4.26 -7.31
CA VAL A 36 11.45 4.07 -6.09
C VAL A 36 11.79 2.71 -5.47
N GLY A 37 12.06 2.70 -4.16
CA GLY A 37 12.34 1.47 -3.41
C GLY A 37 11.06 0.76 -3.01
N ILE A 38 10.77 -0.40 -3.60
CA ILE A 38 9.60 -1.20 -3.26
C ILE A 38 9.94 -2.25 -2.20
N THR A 39 9.10 -2.33 -1.17
CA THR A 39 9.15 -3.38 -0.14
C THR A 39 7.86 -4.18 -0.17
N VAL A 40 7.92 -5.44 -0.61
CA VAL A 40 6.77 -6.33 -0.57
C VAL A 40 6.60 -6.87 0.84
N ILE A 41 5.43 -6.65 1.42
CA ILE A 41 5.05 -7.09 2.76
C ILE A 41 4.09 -8.28 2.65
N GLY A 42 4.40 -9.35 3.38
CA GLY A 42 3.55 -10.55 3.47
C GLY A 42 3.49 -11.09 4.89
N GLU A 43 2.73 -12.17 5.10
CA GLU A 43 2.54 -12.83 6.39
C GLU A 43 3.85 -13.46 6.88
N THR A 44 4.61 -14.08 5.97
CA THR A 44 5.88 -14.76 6.24
C THR A 44 6.93 -14.42 5.18
N LEU A 45 8.20 -14.63 5.50
CA LEU A 45 9.28 -14.48 4.51
C LEU A 45 9.29 -15.67 3.56
N THR A 46 8.93 -15.41 2.31
CA THR A 46 8.99 -16.35 1.20
C THR A 46 9.54 -15.63 -0.04
N SER A 47 9.74 -16.37 -1.13
CA SER A 47 10.20 -15.80 -2.40
C SER A 47 9.26 -14.66 -2.84
N GLY A 48 9.84 -13.48 -3.08
CA GLY A 48 9.10 -12.28 -3.46
C GLY A 48 8.57 -11.43 -2.31
N VAL A 49 8.78 -11.82 -1.04
CA VAL A 49 8.45 -11.01 0.15
C VAL A 49 9.72 -10.48 0.79
N ASN A 50 9.78 -9.17 1.03
CA ASN A 50 10.94 -8.49 1.60
C ASN A 50 10.84 -8.35 3.13
N GLN A 51 9.62 -8.21 3.66
CA GLN A 51 9.37 -7.94 5.08
C GLN A 51 8.05 -8.58 5.52
N THR A 52 7.96 -8.98 6.80
CA THR A 52 6.71 -9.51 7.34
C THR A 52 5.80 -8.40 7.88
N TYR A 53 4.49 -8.63 7.94
CA TYR A 53 3.56 -7.70 8.60
C TYR A 53 3.94 -7.41 10.06
N SER A 54 4.51 -8.39 10.78
CA SER A 54 4.96 -8.20 12.17
C SER A 54 6.08 -7.17 12.29
N ALA A 55 6.99 -7.16 11.31
CA ALA A 55 8.13 -6.26 11.26
C ALA A 55 7.84 -4.94 10.54
N ALA A 56 6.67 -4.78 9.90
CA ALA A 56 6.34 -3.62 9.09
C ALA A 56 5.48 -2.59 9.84
N ASP A 57 5.70 -1.33 9.50
CA ASP A 57 4.96 -0.18 10.00
C ASP A 57 4.91 0.94 8.94
N ALA A 58 3.84 1.73 8.95
CA ALA A 58 3.64 2.80 7.98
C ALA A 58 4.73 3.90 8.01
N THR A 59 5.46 4.02 9.13
CA THR A 59 6.52 5.05 9.30
C THR A 59 7.68 4.84 8.34
N SER A 60 7.90 3.61 7.88
CA SER A 60 9.04 3.25 7.04
C SER A 60 8.85 3.55 5.55
N PHE A 61 7.65 4.00 5.14
CA PHE A 61 7.26 4.12 3.74
C PHE A 61 6.67 5.50 3.44
N ASP A 62 6.88 5.99 2.23
CA ASP A 62 6.31 7.22 1.67
C ASP A 62 4.99 6.99 0.95
N GLY A 63 4.68 5.74 0.57
CA GLY A 63 3.40 5.35 -0.02
C GLY A 63 3.04 3.90 0.29
N ILE A 64 1.74 3.60 0.23
CA ILE A 64 1.19 2.27 0.57
C ILE A 64 0.28 1.78 -0.55
N ILE A 65 0.54 0.58 -1.05
CA ILE A 65 -0.26 -0.06 -2.10
C ILE A 65 -0.78 -1.39 -1.57
N ILE A 66 -2.04 -1.71 -1.83
CA ILE A 66 -2.62 -3.01 -1.51
C ILE A 66 -2.74 -3.81 -2.82
N ALA A 67 -2.11 -4.98 -2.86
CA ALA A 67 -2.21 -5.90 -3.99
C ALA A 67 -3.54 -6.68 -3.92
N SER A 68 -4.12 -6.95 -5.09
CA SER A 68 -5.27 -7.84 -5.24
C SER A 68 -4.97 -9.22 -4.67
N GLY A 69 -5.92 -9.80 -3.95
CA GLY A 69 -5.78 -11.08 -3.26
C GLY A 69 -5.25 -10.97 -1.81
N ALA A 70 -5.00 -9.77 -1.29
CA ALA A 70 -4.62 -9.54 0.10
C ALA A 70 -5.79 -9.10 1.00
N GLU A 71 -7.01 -9.02 0.47
CA GLU A 71 -8.16 -8.35 1.09
C GLU A 71 -8.61 -9.01 2.39
N SER A 72 -8.54 -10.34 2.46
CA SER A 72 -8.90 -11.11 3.65
C SER A 72 -8.03 -10.77 4.86
N LEU A 73 -6.83 -10.22 4.66
CA LEU A 73 -5.95 -9.78 5.75
C LEU A 73 -6.43 -8.49 6.42
N PHE A 74 -7.35 -7.77 5.79
CA PHE A 74 -7.92 -6.51 6.30
C PHE A 74 -9.27 -6.71 6.99
N ASP A 75 -9.80 -7.94 7.00
CA ASP A 75 -10.98 -8.27 7.81
C ASP A 75 -10.63 -8.16 9.30
N PRO A 76 -11.37 -7.37 10.10
CA PRO A 76 -11.17 -7.31 11.55
C PRO A 76 -11.25 -8.67 12.27
N ALA A 77 -11.95 -9.64 11.69
CA ALA A 77 -12.05 -11.01 12.21
C ALA A 77 -10.88 -11.92 11.77
N SER A 78 -10.03 -11.47 10.84
CA SER A 78 -8.85 -12.21 10.41
C SER A 78 -7.83 -12.28 11.55
N THR A 79 -7.51 -13.50 11.96
CA THR A 79 -6.53 -13.78 13.01
C THR A 79 -5.33 -14.51 12.44
N SER A 80 -4.14 -14.10 12.87
CA SER A 80 -2.88 -14.76 12.53
C SER A 80 -1.97 -14.78 13.75
N THR A 81 -1.17 -15.84 13.89
CA THR A 81 -0.08 -15.87 14.86
C THR A 81 1.20 -15.22 14.33
N PHE A 82 1.25 -14.88 13.04
CA PHE A 82 2.43 -14.29 12.40
C PHE A 82 2.55 -12.78 12.58
N PHE A 83 1.47 -12.09 12.95
CA PHE A 83 1.45 -10.63 13.15
C PHE A 83 0.32 -10.24 14.10
N PRO A 84 0.42 -9.08 14.78
CA PRO A 84 -0.66 -8.59 15.67
C PRO A 84 -1.98 -8.40 14.93
N ALA A 85 -3.10 -8.63 15.63
CA ALA A 85 -4.44 -8.46 15.07
C ALA A 85 -4.61 -7.05 14.48
N GLY A 86 -5.20 -6.97 13.29
CA GLY A 86 -5.46 -5.70 12.59
C GLY A 86 -4.22 -5.01 11.99
N ARG A 87 -3.01 -5.60 12.10
CA ARG A 87 -1.77 -4.97 11.61
C ARG A 87 -1.83 -4.53 10.13
N PRO A 88 -2.31 -5.33 9.16
CA PRO A 88 -2.42 -4.89 7.76
C PRO A 88 -3.27 -3.63 7.61
N GLY A 89 -4.44 -3.60 8.26
CA GLY A 89 -5.34 -2.44 8.27
C GLY A 89 -4.74 -1.23 8.96
N GLN A 90 -4.02 -1.43 10.06
CA GLN A 90 -3.35 -0.35 10.78
C GLN A 90 -2.30 0.37 9.91
N ILE A 91 -1.44 -0.39 9.20
CA ILE A 91 -0.43 0.19 8.29
C ILE A 91 -1.10 1.10 7.24
N LEU A 92 -2.19 0.63 6.63
CA LEU A 92 -2.95 1.40 5.66
C LEU A 92 -3.54 2.68 6.25
N VAL A 93 -4.24 2.56 7.38
CA VAL A 93 -4.94 3.69 8.04
C VAL A 93 -3.95 4.75 8.51
N ASP A 94 -2.82 4.34 9.10
CA ASP A 94 -1.80 5.27 9.57
C ASP A 94 -1.16 6.02 8.40
N GLY A 95 -0.82 5.33 7.30
CA GLY A 95 -0.31 5.99 6.10
C GLY A 95 -1.30 6.99 5.52
N TYR A 96 -2.59 6.64 5.45
CA TYR A 96 -3.63 7.56 4.98
C TYR A 96 -3.74 8.80 5.87
N ARG A 97 -3.81 8.62 7.19
CA ARG A 97 -3.93 9.71 8.19
C ARG A 97 -2.70 10.62 8.22
N TRP A 98 -1.52 10.10 7.90
CA TRP A 98 -0.30 10.92 7.80
C TRP A 98 -0.15 11.63 6.45
N GLY A 99 -1.17 11.55 5.60
CA GLY A 99 -1.22 12.25 4.32
C GLY A 99 -0.43 11.58 3.21
N LYS A 100 -0.06 10.29 3.35
CA LYS A 100 0.69 9.57 2.30
C LYS A 100 -0.25 9.19 1.13
N PRO A 101 0.26 9.08 -0.11
CA PRO A 101 -0.46 8.39 -1.16
C PRO A 101 -0.75 6.94 -0.74
N VAL A 102 -2.02 6.54 -0.82
CA VAL A 102 -2.47 5.17 -0.58
C VAL A 102 -3.24 4.66 -1.78
N GLY A 103 -3.21 3.37 -2.05
CA GLY A 103 -4.00 2.82 -3.14
C GLY A 103 -4.19 1.33 -3.10
N ALA A 104 -5.09 0.85 -3.95
CA ALA A 104 -5.46 -0.54 -4.04
C ALA A 104 -5.70 -0.97 -5.49
N LEU A 105 -5.33 -2.21 -5.81
CA LEU A 105 -5.50 -2.78 -7.14
C LEU A 105 -6.61 -3.84 -7.18
N GLY A 106 -7.41 -3.81 -8.24
CA GLY A 106 -8.44 -4.80 -8.54
C GLY A 106 -9.43 -5.00 -7.39
N SER A 107 -9.58 -6.25 -6.96
CA SER A 107 -10.46 -6.64 -5.86
C SER A 107 -10.10 -6.00 -4.52
N ALA A 108 -8.87 -5.50 -4.34
CA ALA A 108 -8.44 -4.86 -3.10
C ALA A 108 -9.00 -3.46 -2.90
N SER A 109 -9.62 -2.87 -3.92
CA SER A 109 -10.30 -1.59 -3.82
C SER A 109 -11.34 -1.52 -2.68
N GLY A 110 -12.03 -2.63 -2.40
CA GLY A 110 -12.99 -2.73 -1.30
C GLY A 110 -12.39 -2.48 0.08
N VAL A 111 -11.10 -2.80 0.27
CA VAL A 111 -10.38 -2.60 1.54
C VAL A 111 -10.35 -1.13 1.96
N LEU A 112 -10.21 -0.21 1.00
CA LEU A 112 -10.22 1.23 1.29
C LEU A 112 -11.54 1.64 1.94
N SER A 113 -12.66 1.13 1.43
CA SER A 113 -13.99 1.41 1.99
C SER A 113 -14.15 0.82 3.39
N THR A 114 -13.71 -0.43 3.60
CA THR A 114 -13.72 -1.08 4.92
C THR A 114 -12.87 -0.32 5.95
N ALA A 115 -11.76 0.29 5.50
CA ALA A 115 -10.91 1.15 6.33
C ALA A 115 -11.46 2.57 6.55
N GLY A 116 -12.64 2.90 6.01
CA GLY A 116 -13.22 4.24 6.07
C GLY A 116 -12.51 5.29 5.20
N ILE A 117 -11.70 4.84 4.24
CA ILE A 117 -10.94 5.68 3.32
C ILE A 117 -11.80 5.93 2.07
N LYS A 118 -12.16 7.20 1.85
CA LYS A 118 -12.92 7.63 0.67
C LYS A 118 -11.98 7.88 -0.51
N THR A 119 -12.49 7.77 -1.72
CA THR A 119 -11.76 8.15 -2.93
C THR A 119 -11.64 9.67 -3.01
N THR A 120 -10.54 10.20 -2.47
CA THR A 120 -10.17 11.63 -2.49
C THR A 120 -8.76 11.80 -3.06
N ALA A 121 -8.21 13.02 -3.03
CA ALA A 121 -6.84 13.26 -3.47
C ALA A 121 -5.85 12.34 -2.72
N GLY A 122 -4.99 11.67 -3.49
CA GLY A 122 -3.99 10.76 -2.94
C GLY A 122 -4.51 9.38 -2.55
N VAL A 123 -5.72 9.03 -2.96
CA VAL A 123 -6.29 7.68 -2.86
C VAL A 123 -6.47 7.13 -4.27
N TYR A 124 -5.73 6.08 -4.61
CA TYR A 124 -5.65 5.54 -5.97
C TYR A 124 -6.30 4.17 -6.06
N VAL A 125 -7.14 3.97 -7.06
CA VAL A 125 -7.76 2.67 -7.36
C VAL A 125 -7.67 2.39 -8.84
N ALA A 126 -7.25 1.19 -9.22
CA ALA A 126 -7.26 0.75 -10.61
C ALA A 126 -7.38 -0.77 -10.71
N ASN A 127 -7.84 -1.27 -11.85
CA ASN A 127 -7.84 -2.71 -12.15
C ASN A 127 -6.54 -3.21 -12.77
N GLN A 128 -5.72 -2.30 -13.32
CA GLN A 128 -4.52 -2.63 -14.09
C GLN A 128 -3.29 -1.94 -13.49
N THR A 129 -2.20 -2.67 -13.37
CA THR A 129 -0.94 -2.17 -12.78
C THR A 129 -0.39 -0.96 -13.54
N ALA A 130 -0.45 -0.97 -14.88
CA ALA A 130 0.15 0.09 -15.70
C ALA A 130 -0.47 1.48 -15.47
N SER A 131 -1.80 1.60 -15.50
CA SER A 131 -2.48 2.87 -15.25
C SER A 131 -2.34 3.32 -13.79
N PHE A 132 -2.30 2.37 -12.86
CA PHE A 132 -2.08 2.63 -11.45
C PHE A 132 -0.73 3.29 -11.17
N VAL A 133 0.36 2.72 -11.71
CA VAL A 133 1.73 3.20 -11.45
C VAL A 133 1.89 4.66 -11.82
N SER A 134 1.37 5.07 -12.99
CA SER A 134 1.45 6.46 -13.44
C SER A 134 0.75 7.43 -12.47
N SER A 135 -0.47 7.10 -12.04
CA SER A 135 -1.26 7.95 -11.13
C SER A 135 -0.66 7.99 -9.73
N PHE A 136 -0.18 6.84 -9.23
CA PHE A 136 0.43 6.74 -7.92
C PHE A 136 1.78 7.46 -7.85
N ALA A 137 2.57 7.45 -8.94
CA ALA A 137 3.81 8.20 -9.06
C ALA A 137 3.59 9.71 -8.94
N GLU A 138 2.50 10.24 -9.50
CA GLU A 138 2.10 11.64 -9.28
C GLU A 138 1.76 11.91 -7.80
N GLY A 139 1.13 10.94 -7.12
CA GLY A 139 0.90 11.04 -5.68
C GLY A 139 2.18 11.08 -4.85
N LEU A 140 3.19 10.29 -5.22
CA LEU A 140 4.51 10.35 -4.61
C LEU A 140 5.19 11.69 -4.86
N LYS A 141 4.99 12.31 -6.03
CA LYS A 141 5.46 13.68 -6.29
C LYS A 141 4.75 14.71 -5.41
N THR A 142 3.46 14.55 -5.14
CA THR A 142 2.74 15.40 -4.18
C THR A 142 3.27 15.22 -2.76
N PHE A 143 3.75 14.01 -2.42
CA PHE A 143 4.35 13.61 -1.14
C PHE A 143 3.38 13.62 0.06
N LYS A 144 2.66 14.73 0.29
CA LYS A 144 1.69 14.85 1.37
C LYS A 144 0.38 15.49 0.92
N PHE A 145 -0.73 14.81 1.21
CA PHE A 145 -2.10 15.27 0.99
C PHE A 145 -2.61 16.01 2.23
N ILE A 146 -2.55 17.34 2.19
CA ILE A 146 -2.81 18.21 3.34
C ILE A 146 -4.30 18.47 3.62
N ASP A 147 -5.18 18.12 2.68
CA ASP A 147 -6.65 18.19 2.82
C ASP A 147 -7.20 17.23 3.88
N ARG A 148 -6.36 16.32 4.38
CA ARG A 148 -6.71 15.35 5.43
C ARG A 148 -6.49 15.88 6.85
N PHE A 149 -5.97 17.09 7.01
CA PHE A 149 -5.71 17.71 8.31
C PHE A 149 -6.72 18.83 8.55
N ALA A 150 -7.39 18.80 9.70
CA ALA A 150 -8.33 19.84 10.09
C ALA A 150 -7.60 21.18 10.29
N VAL A 151 -8.26 22.27 9.91
CA VAL A 151 -7.79 23.64 10.09
C VAL A 151 -8.86 24.37 10.91
N ASP A 152 -8.42 25.17 11.88
CA ASP A 152 -9.32 26.02 12.67
C ASP A 152 -10.08 27.00 11.76
N SER A 153 -11.32 27.31 12.14
CA SER A 153 -12.20 28.26 11.44
C SER A 153 -12.06 29.68 11.96
#